data_AF-A0A0W0R1Z5-F1
#
_entry.id   AF-A0A0W0R1Z5-F1
#
_cell.length_a   1.000
_cell.length_b   1.000
_cell.length_c   1.000
_cell.angle_alpha   90.00
_cell.angle_beta   90.00
_cell.angle_gamma   90.00
#
_symmetry.space_group_name_H-M   'P 1'
#
loop_
_entity.id
_entity.type
_entity.pdbx_description
1 polymer ?
#
loop_
_entity_poly.entity_id
_entity_poly.type
_entity_poly.pdbx_seq_one_letter_code
_entity_poly.pdbx_strand_id
1 'polypeptide(L)'
;MKAITFAYMFCLTQFIYATPMQDKLNLVIHTMNICYENENKVGVDLAKCMLEKFEKMDNPQGYRVNVTDENPSKVIPHAITISIYNKYGQMIICNGTAQAKIVINNCTEQQKQPLNAGQELSITPPN
;
A
#
# COMPACT_ATOMS: atom_id res chain seq x y z
N MET A 1 -23.90 51.21 -30.38
CA MET A 1 -23.37 49.85 -30.63
C MET A 1 -22.86 49.33 -29.29
N LYS A 2 -23.50 48.31 -28.72
CA LYS A 2 -23.12 47.71 -27.43
C LYS A 2 -22.40 46.39 -27.72
N ALA A 3 -21.11 46.32 -27.40
CA ALA A 3 -20.38 45.06 -27.43
C ALA A 3 -20.57 44.35 -26.08
N ILE A 4 -21.13 43.14 -26.14
CA ILE A 4 -21.38 42.27 -24.99
C ILE A 4 -20.11 41.43 -24.79
N THR A 5 -19.39 41.69 -23.71
CA THR A 5 -18.18 40.95 -23.33
C THR A 5 -18.58 39.59 -22.76
N PHE A 6 -18.35 38.51 -23.51
CA PHE A 6 -18.54 37.13 -23.03
C PHE A 6 -17.38 36.74 -22.11
N ALA A 7 -17.68 36.56 -20.83
CA ALA A 7 -16.76 36.00 -19.85
C ALA A 7 -16.65 34.48 -20.06
N TYR A 8 -15.50 34.02 -20.56
CA TYR A 8 -15.16 32.59 -20.59
C TYR A 8 -14.73 32.15 -19.18
N MET A 9 -15.66 31.57 -18.45
CA MET A 9 -15.39 30.90 -17.18
C MET A 9 -14.75 29.54 -17.47
N PHE A 10 -13.42 29.49 -17.46
CA PHE A 10 -12.63 28.28 -17.63
C PHE A 10 -12.74 27.44 -16.35
N CYS A 11 -13.72 26.53 -16.31
CA CYS A 11 -13.92 25.60 -15.19
C CYS A 11 -12.85 24.49 -15.29
N LEU A 12 -11.71 24.67 -14.64
CA LEU A 12 -10.69 23.63 -14.45
C LEU A 12 -11.21 22.61 -13.42
N THR A 13 -12.05 21.68 -13.87
CA THR A 13 -12.32 20.47 -13.09
C THR A 13 -11.05 19.62 -13.09
N GLN A 14 -10.27 19.72 -12.01
CA GLN A 14 -9.18 18.78 -11.76
C GLN A 14 -9.81 17.41 -11.47
N PHE A 15 -9.88 16.56 -12.49
CA PHE A 15 -10.18 15.15 -12.29
C PHE A 15 -9.01 14.55 -11.50
N ILE A 16 -9.20 14.37 -10.19
CA ILE A 16 -8.31 13.57 -9.37
C ILE A 16 -8.53 12.13 -9.82
N TYR A 17 -7.68 11.63 -10.73
CA TYR A 17 -7.67 10.22 -11.09
C TYR A 17 -7.23 9.43 -9.86
N ALA A 18 -8.18 8.80 -9.18
CA ALA A 18 -7.89 7.81 -8.16
C ALA A 18 -7.17 6.65 -8.86
N THR A 19 -5.88 6.45 -8.58
CA THR A 19 -5.17 5.25 -9.02
C THR A 19 -5.89 4.03 -8.45
N PRO A 20 -6.25 3.03 -9.27
CA PRO A 20 -6.94 1.84 -8.79
C PRO A 20 -6.08 1.11 -7.75
N MET A 21 -6.74 0.50 -6.77
CA MET A 21 -6.05 -0.17 -5.65
C MET A 21 -5.10 -1.27 -6.10
N GLN A 22 -5.41 -1.91 -7.22
CA GLN A 22 -4.56 -2.91 -7.87
C GLN A 22 -3.18 -2.35 -8.27
N ASP A 23 -3.08 -1.10 -8.75
CA ASP A 23 -1.80 -0.50 -9.12
C ASP A 23 -0.92 -0.28 -7.89
N LYS A 24 -1.57 0.10 -6.76
CA LYS A 24 -0.89 0.22 -5.47
C LYS A 24 -0.42 -1.13 -4.95
N LEU A 25 -1.21 -2.19 -5.13
CA LEU A 25 -0.77 -3.55 -4.82
C LEU A 25 0.46 -3.95 -5.63
N ASN A 26 0.44 -3.72 -6.94
CA ASN A 26 1.58 -4.03 -7.82
C ASN A 26 2.84 -3.29 -7.39
N LEU A 27 2.71 -2.00 -7.05
CA LEU A 27 3.81 -1.19 -6.53
C LEU A 27 4.38 -1.76 -5.21
N VAL A 28 3.51 -2.16 -4.29
CA VAL A 28 3.91 -2.74 -3.00
C VAL A 28 4.63 -4.06 -3.19
N ILE A 29 4.10 -4.97 -4.00
CA ILE A 29 4.74 -6.26 -4.30
C ILE A 29 6.09 -6.03 -4.97
N HIS A 30 6.16 -5.13 -5.95
CA HIS A 30 7.43 -4.80 -6.63
C HIS A 30 8.47 -4.26 -5.64
N THR A 31 8.07 -3.33 -4.77
CA THR A 31 8.95 -2.73 -3.76
C THR A 31 9.43 -3.78 -2.76
N MET A 32 8.52 -4.64 -2.29
CA MET A 32 8.83 -5.75 -1.40
C MET A 32 9.83 -6.71 -2.06
N ASN A 33 9.64 -7.06 -3.33
CA ASN A 33 10.57 -7.94 -4.05
C ASN A 33 11.95 -7.32 -4.21
N ILE A 34 12.06 -6.01 -4.47
CA ILE A 34 13.37 -5.34 -4.49
C ILE A 34 14.06 -5.46 -3.12
N CYS A 35 13.35 -5.14 -2.05
CA CYS A 35 13.92 -5.19 -0.70
C CYS A 35 14.28 -6.62 -0.28
N TYR A 36 13.40 -7.57 -0.55
CA TYR A 36 13.57 -8.96 -0.17
C TYR A 36 14.61 -9.64 -1.04
N GLU A 37 14.41 -9.69 -2.35
CA GLU A 37 15.24 -10.48 -3.27
C GLU A 37 16.56 -9.78 -3.61
N ASN A 38 16.52 -8.52 -4.01
CA ASN A 38 17.70 -7.82 -4.52
C ASN A 38 18.59 -7.29 -3.38
N GLU A 39 17.98 -6.72 -2.34
CA GLU A 39 18.69 -6.11 -1.21
C GLU A 39 18.82 -7.05 0.00
N ASN A 40 18.31 -8.27 -0.12
CA ASN A 40 18.45 -9.36 0.84
C ASN A 40 17.98 -8.99 2.27
N LYS A 41 16.88 -8.23 2.39
CA LYS A 41 16.31 -7.80 3.66
C LYS A 41 15.17 -8.72 4.10
N VAL A 42 15.07 -9.00 5.39
CA VAL A 42 14.01 -9.83 6.02
C VAL A 42 13.52 -9.19 7.32
N GLY A 43 12.34 -9.60 7.80
CA GLY A 43 11.78 -9.12 9.06
C GLY A 43 11.73 -7.59 9.16
N VAL A 44 12.30 -7.05 10.23
CA VAL A 44 12.31 -5.58 10.48
C VAL A 44 13.07 -4.82 9.39
N ASP A 45 14.15 -5.37 8.84
CA ASP A 45 14.94 -4.69 7.81
C ASP A 45 14.21 -4.65 6.47
N LEU A 46 13.36 -5.65 6.18
CA LEU A 46 12.46 -5.60 5.03
C LEU A 46 11.48 -4.44 5.16
N ALA A 47 10.85 -4.30 6.34
CA ALA A 47 9.89 -3.23 6.61
C ALA A 47 10.55 -1.84 6.48
N LYS A 48 11.77 -1.65 7.01
CA LYS A 48 12.54 -0.40 6.88
C LYS A 48 12.86 -0.09 5.42
N CYS A 49 13.37 -1.05 4.66
CA CYS A 49 13.67 -0.87 3.24
C CYS A 49 12.42 -0.46 2.43
N MET A 50 11.27 -1.09 2.70
CA MET A 50 10.02 -0.73 2.05
C MET A 50 9.58 0.69 2.42
N LEU A 51 9.68 1.06 3.71
CA LEU A 51 9.36 2.39 4.18
C LEU A 51 10.22 3.46 3.49
N GLU A 52 11.54 3.29 3.44
CA GLU A 52 12.46 4.22 2.77
C GLU A 52 12.15 4.42 1.28
N LYS A 53 11.64 3.38 0.60
CA LYS A 53 11.20 3.47 -0.79
C LYS A 53 9.86 4.19 -0.92
N PHE A 54 8.94 3.96 0.01
CA PHE A 54 7.62 4.62 0.01
C PHE A 54 7.66 6.08 0.46
N GLU A 55 8.59 6.48 1.32
CA GLU A 55 8.75 7.89 1.74
C GLU A 55 9.01 8.84 0.56
N LYS A 56 9.53 8.32 -0.54
CA LYS A 56 9.78 9.08 -1.78
C LYS A 56 8.55 9.17 -2.69
N MET A 57 7.43 8.55 -2.32
CA MET A 57 6.24 8.42 -3.16
C MET A 57 5.09 9.25 -2.60
N ASP A 58 4.36 9.92 -3.50
CA ASP A 58 3.14 10.63 -3.10
C ASP A 58 2.03 9.65 -2.69
N ASN A 59 1.36 9.95 -1.57
CA ASN A 59 0.34 9.10 -0.95
C ASN A 59 -0.94 9.87 -0.59
N PRO A 60 -1.63 10.49 -1.57
CA PRO A 60 -2.77 11.38 -1.32
C PRO A 60 -3.99 10.63 -0.72
N GLN A 61 -4.07 9.32 -0.96
CA GLN A 61 -5.14 8.47 -0.45
C GLN A 61 -4.83 7.83 0.90
N GLY A 62 -3.63 8.06 1.47
CA GLY A 62 -3.26 7.55 2.79
C GLY A 62 -3.20 6.03 2.84
N TYR A 63 -2.66 5.39 1.79
CA TYR A 63 -2.40 3.96 1.79
C TYR A 63 -1.41 3.58 2.89
N ARG A 64 -1.68 2.46 3.55
CA ARG A 64 -0.83 1.82 4.53
C ARG A 64 -0.60 0.37 4.13
N VAL A 65 0.58 -0.14 4.45
CA VAL A 65 1.02 -1.48 4.10
C VAL A 65 1.50 -2.16 5.37
N ASN A 66 0.92 -3.33 5.67
CA ASN A 66 1.37 -4.20 6.73
C ASN A 66 1.91 -5.48 6.11
N VAL A 67 3.10 -5.90 6.52
CA VAL A 67 3.71 -7.18 6.14
C VAL A 67 3.87 -7.98 7.41
N THR A 68 3.21 -9.14 7.48
CA THR A 68 3.35 -10.09 8.57
C THR A 68 4.15 -11.28 8.09
N ASP A 69 5.22 -11.57 8.80
CA ASP A 69 6.13 -12.68 8.56
C ASP A 69 6.41 -13.33 9.93
N GLU A 70 5.86 -14.52 10.14
CA GLU A 70 5.91 -15.21 11.44
C GLU A 70 7.31 -15.76 11.75
N ASN A 71 8.10 -16.08 10.72
CA ASN A 71 9.41 -16.69 10.89
C ASN A 71 10.36 -16.28 9.75
N PRO A 72 10.87 -15.03 9.76
CA PRO A 72 11.64 -14.48 8.66
C PRO A 72 12.90 -15.31 8.40
N SER A 73 12.86 -16.13 7.36
CA SER A 73 13.95 -17.04 6.99
C SER A 73 14.03 -17.25 5.48
N LYS A 74 15.19 -16.99 4.88
CA LYS A 74 15.39 -17.29 3.45
C LYS A 74 15.65 -18.76 3.13
N VAL A 75 15.76 -19.60 4.15
CA VAL A 75 16.12 -21.01 4.01
C VAL A 75 14.89 -21.89 4.17
N ILE A 76 14.03 -21.56 5.13
CA ILE A 76 12.85 -22.35 5.48
C ILE A 76 11.62 -21.66 4.88
N PRO A 77 10.80 -22.36 4.07
CA PRO A 77 9.53 -21.81 3.60
C PRO A 77 8.62 -21.44 4.78
N HIS A 78 8.09 -20.22 4.74
CA HIS A 78 7.18 -19.72 5.77
C HIS A 78 6.08 -18.86 5.13
N ALA A 79 4.97 -18.72 5.86
CA ALA A 79 3.85 -17.92 5.41
C ALA A 79 4.16 -16.42 5.53
N ILE A 80 3.73 -15.65 4.53
CA ILE A 80 3.78 -14.19 4.55
C ILE A 80 2.42 -13.64 4.17
N THR A 81 1.97 -12.61 4.88
CA THR A 81 0.71 -11.91 4.59
C THR A 81 1.00 -10.43 4.36
N ILE A 82 0.46 -9.89 3.27
CA ILE A 82 0.56 -8.47 2.92
C ILE A 82 -0.85 -7.89 2.96
N SER A 83 -1.04 -6.86 3.76
CA SER A 83 -2.30 -6.12 3.81
C SER A 83 -2.08 -4.69 3.39
N ILE A 84 -2.84 -4.25 2.39
CA ILE A 84 -2.84 -2.87 1.90
C ILE A 84 -4.21 -2.29 2.20
N TYR A 85 -4.27 -1.10 2.78
CA TYR A 85 -5.52 -0.44 3.07
C TYR A 85 -5.40 1.06 2.99
N ASN A 86 -6.51 1.76 2.75
CA ASN A 86 -6.53 3.22 2.72
C ASN A 86 -7.57 3.81 3.68
N LYS A 87 -7.55 5.14 3.82
CA LYS A 87 -8.47 5.89 4.68
C LYS A 87 -9.95 5.75 4.27
N TYR A 88 -10.23 5.28 3.05
CA TYR A 88 -11.58 5.04 2.56
C TYR A 88 -12.10 3.64 2.89
N GLY A 89 -11.32 2.84 3.63
CA GLY A 89 -11.70 1.49 4.05
C GLY A 89 -11.54 0.42 2.98
N GLN A 90 -10.96 0.76 1.82
CA GLN A 90 -10.57 -0.27 0.85
C GLN A 90 -9.40 -1.06 1.41
N MET A 91 -9.47 -2.39 1.35
CA MET A 91 -8.44 -3.29 1.88
C MET A 91 -8.19 -4.42 0.88
N ILE A 92 -6.91 -4.73 0.61
CA ILE A 92 -6.48 -5.94 -0.07
C ILE A 92 -5.61 -6.74 0.89
N ILE A 93 -5.88 -8.03 1.02
CA ILE A 93 -5.07 -8.97 1.79
C ILE A 93 -4.56 -10.04 0.84
N CYS A 94 -3.24 -10.15 0.73
CA CYS A 94 -2.57 -11.17 -0.05
C CYS A 94 -1.83 -12.13 0.87
N ASN A 95 -1.97 -13.43 0.60
CA ASN A 95 -1.24 -14.48 1.29
C ASN A 95 -0.24 -15.12 0.33
N GLY A 96 0.95 -15.41 0.85
CA GLY A 96 2.05 -15.94 0.08
C GLY A 96 2.93 -16.86 0.88
N THR A 97 4.01 -17.29 0.23
CA THR A 97 5.08 -18.07 0.84
C THR A 97 6.41 -17.38 0.56
N ALA A 98 7.23 -17.25 1.57
CA ALA A 98 8.56 -16.65 1.50
C ALA A 98 9.63 -17.70 1.80
N GLN A 99 10.72 -17.68 1.01
CA GLN A 99 11.92 -18.50 1.19
C GLN A 99 13.10 -17.81 0.46
N ALA A 100 13.63 -18.39 -0.62
CA ALA A 100 14.59 -17.70 -1.47
C ALA A 100 13.96 -16.50 -2.20
N LYS A 101 12.66 -16.60 -2.47
CA LYS A 101 11.80 -15.60 -3.14
C LYS A 101 10.45 -15.52 -2.44
N ILE A 102 9.72 -14.44 -2.71
CA ILE A 102 8.34 -14.31 -2.25
C ILE A 102 7.41 -14.70 -3.40
N VAL A 103 6.50 -15.63 -3.13
CA VAL A 103 5.46 -16.05 -4.06
C VAL A 103 4.11 -15.66 -3.45
N ILE A 104 3.37 -14.79 -4.14
CA ILE A 104 2.01 -14.44 -3.75
C ILE A 104 1.06 -15.49 -4.34
N ASN A 105 0.33 -16.17 -3.46
CA ASN A 105 -0.53 -17.29 -3.84
C ASN A 105 -1.96 -16.83 -4.13
N ASN A 106 -2.48 -15.93 -3.31
CA ASN A 106 -3.81 -15.36 -3.48
C ASN A 106 -3.88 -13.95 -2.92
N CYS A 107 -4.86 -13.19 -3.42
CA CYS A 107 -5.25 -11.90 -2.91
C CYS A 107 -6.77 -11.83 -2.81
N THR A 108 -7.27 -11.15 -1.78
CA THR A 108 -8.68 -10.90 -1.55
C THR A 108 -8.90 -9.41 -1.34
N GLU A 109 -9.87 -8.84 -2.05
CA GLU A 109 -10.27 -7.45 -1.86
C GLU A 109 -11.48 -7.39 -0.94
N GLN A 110 -11.49 -6.41 -0.05
CA GLN A 110 -12.55 -6.18 0.93
C GLN A 110 -12.82 -4.68 1.04
N GLN A 111 -14.09 -4.31 1.17
CA GLN A 111 -14.49 -2.98 1.59
C GLN A 111 -14.85 -3.04 3.07
N LYS A 112 -13.99 -2.47 3.92
CA LYS A 112 -14.29 -2.24 5.33
C LYS A 112 -14.84 -0.82 5.51
N GLN A 113 -15.45 -0.56 6.65
CA GLN A 113 -15.77 0.81 7.02
C GLN A 113 -14.46 1.61 7.12
N PRO A 114 -14.44 2.88 6.67
CA PRO A 114 -13.30 3.77 6.89
C PRO A 114 -12.87 3.74 8.35
N LEU A 115 -11.56 3.66 8.59
CA LEU A 115 -11.03 3.78 9.95
C LEU A 115 -11.47 5.15 10.50
N ASN A 116 -12.21 5.14 11.60
CA ASN A 116 -12.55 6.39 12.28
C ASN A 116 -11.29 6.94 12.97
N ALA A 117 -11.22 8.25 13.20
CA ALA A 117 -10.00 8.91 13.69
C ALA A 117 -9.40 8.28 14.97
N GLY A 118 -10.24 7.65 15.81
CA GLY A 118 -9.80 6.90 17.00
C GLY A 118 -9.09 5.58 16.69
N GLN A 119 -9.41 4.92 15.57
CA GLN A 119 -8.76 3.69 15.13
C GLN A 119 -7.40 3.93 14.46
N GLU A 120 -7.17 5.12 13.87
CA GLU A 120 -5.89 5.48 13.28
C GLU A 120 -4.77 5.64 14.32
N LEU A 121 -5.13 5.90 15.58
CA LEU A 121 -4.20 6.15 16.70
C LEU A 121 -3.96 4.92 17.58
N SER A 122 -4.70 3.82 17.39
CA SER A 122 -4.57 2.63 18.25
C SER A 122 -3.40 1.77 17.80
N ILE A 123 -2.18 2.19 18.12
CA ILE A 123 -1.03 1.29 18.21
C ILE A 123 -1.12 0.63 19.58
N THR A 124 -1.95 -0.40 19.73
CA THR A 124 -1.93 -1.25 20.91
C THR A 124 -0.74 -2.20 20.78
N PRO A 125 0.31 -2.09 21.62
CA PRO A 125 1.42 -3.03 21.61
C PRO A 125 0.92 -4.42 22.04
N PRO A 126 1.51 -5.52 21.54
CA PRO A 126 1.19 -6.85 22.05
C PRO A 126 1.64 -6.97 23.51
N ASN A 127 0.82 -7.64 24.32
CA ASN A 127 1.18 -8.08 25.68
C ASN A 127 2.28 -9.16 25.65
#